data_AF-A0AA88XRF1-F1
#
_entry.id   AF-A0AA88XRF1-F1
#
_cell.length_a   1.000
_cell.length_b   1.000
_cell.length_c   1.000
_cell.angle_alpha   90.00
_cell.angle_beta   90.00
_cell.angle_gamma   90.00
#
_symmetry.space_group_name_H-M   'P 1'
#
loop_
_entity.id
_entity.type
_entity.pdbx_description
1 polymer ?
#
loop_
_entity_poly.entity_id
_entity_poly.type
_entity_poly.pdbx_seq_one_letter_code
_entity_poly.pdbx_strand_id
1 'polypeptide(L)'
;MGLDARLPLYSSFQIYIAVYIYYSGMVTNNVFVITPGLLGPEYSSEAIGTSRIINTLPKKDQLLQIPFSSTADSLSNREAFRNIKRSIPVDRIQQEVMVSHLKKLEWNYVAVVYEDSDYGKESFAEFRSYASKSDICIPFHSKLSFGSLGELDPSEINVILRDITQHVESPISGVVFFGSSKSIQLILSSTDTLRGQYSFRLLFVLSSFVHMEEDYFKKDGNVMKAARGVYIVSPPKITYSGFTEHWRTILNDPAKVVNESSTNSWLKQLYYDIHTCNTNTDIMNCMPSVSGEKQAKYESIYTPYAIEAILIFAKLMKKMHAVYCKNETGLCSNMKNVLTENRGELVQISDDFVLNIDRDFPSLQVNISITFQNATDAIKHGTISDYEVFQYRKCTTDSLEFCFPKRLASSTSFDQDLWTPFAQNAMLSLLGGCSQAFVKLCGPQFQGICADYRAKVGEVVDEIKKEELVIDDSGLEKRVFSANGDGNVGYRIYQVQKMVNNPLKTEYVQVGRSTLDENGFTFEKHRLSFPYGGVPSKCPNTRACSHCFTSDNISTVKPQDQSKEDCTPVVAGMGAVIAILSIALITFIVMFIWNHRSSNGKYQLKEICM
;
A
#
# COMPACT_ATOMS: atom_id res chain seq x y z
N MET A 1 -20.65 18.17 39.96
CA MET A 1 -19.21 18.18 39.63
C MET A 1 -18.99 17.10 38.59
N GLY A 2 -19.06 17.48 37.31
CA GLY A 2 -18.78 16.57 36.19
C GLY A 2 -17.32 16.69 35.80
N LEU A 3 -16.61 15.57 35.79
CA LEU A 3 -15.26 15.46 35.25
C LEU A 3 -15.37 14.98 33.80
N ASP A 4 -14.96 15.88 32.93
CA ASP A 4 -14.73 15.76 31.51
C ASP A 4 -13.56 14.77 31.27
N ALA A 5 -13.81 13.67 30.59
CA ALA A 5 -12.79 12.73 30.14
C ALA A 5 -13.06 12.37 28.69
N ARG A 6 -12.47 13.16 27.78
CA ARG A 6 -12.27 12.83 26.37
C ARG A 6 -11.39 11.58 26.30
N LEU A 7 -11.95 10.48 25.82
CA LEU A 7 -11.19 9.28 25.43
C LEU A 7 -11.11 9.22 23.90
N PRO A 8 -9.93 9.02 23.31
CA PRO A 8 -9.77 8.88 21.87
C PRO A 8 -10.33 7.53 21.39
N LEU A 9 -11.16 7.58 20.35
CA LEU A 9 -11.71 6.44 19.60
C LEU A 9 -10.62 5.70 18.82
N TYR A 10 -9.66 5.07 19.50
CA TYR A 10 -8.68 4.17 18.87
C TYR A 10 -8.32 3.06 19.85
N SER A 11 -8.95 1.88 19.70
CA SER A 11 -8.49 0.54 20.14
C SER A 11 -9.65 -0.44 20.35
N SER A 12 -10.87 0.03 20.57
CA SER A 12 -12.00 -0.83 20.96
C SER A 12 -12.81 -1.41 19.80
N PHE A 13 -12.55 -1.01 18.55
CA PHE A 13 -13.18 -1.60 17.35
C PHE A 13 -12.47 -2.89 16.86
N GLN A 14 -11.20 -3.10 17.22
CA GLN A 14 -10.36 -4.21 16.71
C GLN A 14 -10.75 -5.58 17.29
N ILE A 15 -11.27 -5.63 18.52
CA ILE A 15 -11.70 -6.90 19.14
C ILE A 15 -13.06 -7.35 18.61
N TYR A 16 -13.91 -6.43 18.14
CA TYR A 16 -15.25 -6.78 17.67
C TYR A 16 -15.24 -7.60 16.37
N ILE A 17 -14.28 -7.39 15.46
CA ILE A 17 -14.20 -8.15 14.20
C ILE A 17 -13.71 -9.59 14.46
N ALA A 18 -12.73 -9.78 15.35
CA ALA A 18 -12.25 -11.11 15.71
C ALA A 18 -13.29 -11.92 16.50
N VAL A 19 -14.08 -11.25 17.36
CA VAL A 19 -15.17 -11.90 18.11
C VAL A 19 -16.38 -12.19 17.21
N TYR A 20 -16.65 -11.37 16.17
CA TYR A 20 -17.73 -11.64 15.23
C TYR A 20 -17.52 -12.94 14.44
N ILE A 21 -16.26 -13.24 14.05
CA ILE A 21 -15.92 -14.47 13.33
C ILE A 21 -16.13 -15.72 14.21
N TYR A 22 -16.02 -15.60 15.53
CA TYR A 22 -16.23 -16.72 16.47
C TYR A 22 -17.70 -16.88 16.91
N TYR A 23 -18.53 -15.83 16.78
CA TYR A 23 -19.93 -15.82 17.26
C TYR A 23 -21.02 -15.74 16.18
N SER A 24 -20.71 -15.66 14.88
CA SER A 24 -21.72 -15.82 13.81
C SER A 24 -22.20 -17.26 13.59
N GLY A 25 -22.17 -18.07 14.66
CA GLY A 25 -23.15 -19.12 14.92
C GLY A 25 -24.28 -18.64 15.84
N MET A 26 -24.66 -17.36 15.81
CA MET A 26 -25.81 -16.84 16.56
C MET A 26 -27.01 -16.60 15.65
N VAL A 27 -27.99 -17.47 15.86
CA VAL A 27 -29.39 -17.31 15.52
C VAL A 27 -29.88 -15.95 16.02
N THR A 28 -30.03 -15.00 15.11
CA THR A 28 -30.95 -13.86 15.30
C THR A 28 -31.88 -13.85 14.08
N ASN A 29 -33.13 -14.25 14.31
CA ASN A 29 -34.25 -14.25 13.36
C ASN A 29 -33.99 -14.94 12.01
N ASN A 30 -33.97 -16.28 11.92
CA ASN A 30 -34.12 -17.06 10.67
C ASN A 30 -33.29 -16.65 9.44
N VAL A 31 -32.23 -15.84 9.58
CA VAL A 31 -31.31 -15.50 8.49
C VAL A 31 -30.03 -16.29 8.71
N PHE A 32 -29.85 -17.35 7.94
CA PHE A 32 -28.56 -18.01 7.81
C PHE A 32 -27.57 -17.02 7.17
N VAL A 33 -26.63 -16.49 7.96
CA VAL A 33 -25.55 -15.62 7.47
C VAL A 33 -24.39 -16.50 7.03
N ILE A 34 -24.11 -16.52 5.73
CA ILE A 34 -22.95 -17.19 5.15
C ILE A 34 -21.83 -16.16 5.07
N THR A 35 -20.70 -16.41 5.73
CA THR A 35 -19.48 -15.59 5.62
C THR A 35 -18.49 -16.27 4.67
N PRO A 36 -18.43 -15.85 3.39
CA PRO A 36 -17.59 -16.51 2.38
C PRO A 36 -16.10 -16.14 2.49
N GLY A 37 -15.77 -15.02 3.12
CA GLY A 37 -14.39 -14.54 3.26
C GLY A 37 -14.33 -13.19 3.97
N LEU A 38 -13.12 -12.63 4.05
CA LEU A 38 -12.80 -11.40 4.76
C LEU A 38 -12.13 -10.39 3.83
N LEU A 39 -12.51 -9.12 3.94
CA LEU A 39 -11.81 -7.99 3.31
C LEU A 39 -11.03 -7.25 4.40
N GLY A 40 -9.77 -6.91 4.13
CA GLY A 40 -8.87 -6.33 5.12
C GLY A 40 -8.13 -7.38 5.97
N PRO A 41 -7.63 -7.00 7.17
CA PRO A 41 -7.68 -5.67 7.78
C PRO A 41 -6.67 -4.68 7.13
N GLU A 42 -6.52 -3.51 7.74
CA GLU A 42 -5.65 -2.44 7.23
C GLU A 42 -4.18 -2.69 7.60
N TYR A 43 -3.89 -2.95 8.88
CA TYR A 43 -2.52 -3.11 9.34
C TYR A 43 -1.98 -4.51 9.06
N SER A 44 -0.73 -4.59 8.61
CA SER A 44 -0.07 -5.87 8.32
C SER A 44 0.01 -6.79 9.53
N SER A 45 0.24 -6.26 10.73
CA SER A 45 0.28 -7.05 11.98
C SER A 45 -1.07 -7.70 12.30
N GLU A 46 -2.17 -6.99 12.05
CA GLU A 46 -3.53 -7.52 12.19
C GLU A 46 -3.80 -8.59 11.13
N ALA A 47 -3.40 -8.34 9.87
CA ALA A 47 -3.59 -9.29 8.78
C ALA A 47 -2.87 -10.61 9.04
N ILE A 48 -1.64 -10.55 9.55
CA ILE A 48 -0.86 -11.69 10.03
C ILE A 48 -1.60 -12.41 11.15
N GLY A 49 -2.08 -11.67 12.16
CA GLY A 49 -2.81 -12.24 13.30
C GLY A 49 -4.07 -12.98 12.89
N THR A 50 -4.92 -12.35 12.07
CA THR A 50 -6.16 -12.93 11.54
C THR A 50 -5.87 -14.18 10.69
N SER A 51 -4.89 -14.11 9.79
CA SER A 51 -4.54 -15.24 8.93
C SER A 51 -3.99 -16.43 9.71
N ARG A 52 -3.16 -16.20 10.74
CA ARG A 52 -2.69 -17.28 11.63
C ARG A 52 -3.85 -18.02 12.28
N ILE A 53 -4.85 -17.30 12.80
CA ILE A 53 -6.04 -17.90 13.40
C ILE A 53 -6.80 -18.72 12.35
N ILE A 54 -7.06 -18.16 11.16
CA ILE A 54 -7.75 -18.85 10.07
C ILE A 54 -7.01 -20.13 9.68
N ASN A 55 -5.68 -20.09 9.60
CA ASN A 55 -4.87 -21.24 9.21
C ASN A 55 -4.83 -22.37 10.25
N THR A 56 -5.27 -22.13 11.49
CA THR A 56 -5.50 -23.21 12.47
C THR A 56 -6.74 -24.05 12.17
N LEU A 57 -7.67 -23.52 11.36
CA LEU A 57 -8.88 -24.22 10.97
C LEU A 57 -8.57 -25.31 9.92
N PRO A 58 -9.39 -26.38 9.85
CA PRO A 58 -9.32 -27.34 8.76
C PRO A 58 -9.37 -26.64 7.40
N LYS A 59 -8.64 -27.14 6.40
CA LYS A 59 -8.54 -26.50 5.06
C LYS A 59 -9.89 -26.13 4.45
N LYS A 60 -10.91 -26.98 4.65
CA LYS A 60 -12.28 -26.75 4.17
C LYS A 60 -13.00 -25.56 4.84
N ASP A 61 -12.55 -25.16 6.03
CA ASP A 61 -13.14 -24.10 6.84
C ASP A 61 -12.34 -22.79 6.79
N GLN A 62 -11.20 -22.77 6.09
CA GLN A 62 -10.36 -21.58 5.94
C GLN A 62 -11.05 -20.52 5.10
N LEU A 63 -11.07 -19.28 5.60
CA LEU A 63 -11.65 -18.14 4.90
C LEU A 63 -10.59 -17.46 4.03
N LEU A 64 -10.96 -17.16 2.78
CA LEU A 64 -10.18 -16.27 1.93
C LEU A 64 -10.16 -14.87 2.57
N GLN A 65 -8.96 -14.33 2.76
CA GLN A 65 -8.73 -13.00 3.29
C GLN A 65 -8.08 -12.13 2.22
N ILE A 66 -8.64 -10.96 1.94
CA ILE A 66 -8.14 -10.02 0.93
C ILE A 66 -7.79 -8.68 1.60
N PRO A 67 -6.59 -8.53 2.18
CA PRO A 67 -6.11 -7.24 2.68
C PRO A 67 -5.91 -6.25 1.54
N PHE A 68 -6.24 -4.98 1.78
CA PHE A 68 -6.17 -3.92 0.77
C PHE A 68 -5.20 -2.78 1.12
N SER A 69 -4.61 -2.80 2.31
CA SER A 69 -3.58 -1.84 2.72
C SER A 69 -2.44 -2.47 3.54
N SER A 70 -2.46 -3.79 3.72
CA SER A 70 -1.38 -4.53 4.37
C SER A 70 -0.26 -4.89 3.39
N THR A 71 0.84 -4.15 3.46
CA THR A 71 1.90 -4.17 2.46
C THR A 71 3.15 -4.96 2.87
N ALA A 72 3.25 -5.44 4.12
CA ALA A 72 4.45 -6.11 4.63
C ALA A 72 4.88 -7.31 3.75
N ASP A 73 6.18 -7.46 3.50
CA ASP A 73 6.70 -8.54 2.66
C ASP A 73 6.48 -9.93 3.27
N SER A 74 6.44 -10.03 4.60
CA SER A 74 6.19 -11.28 5.33
C SER A 74 4.87 -11.95 4.95
N LEU A 75 3.84 -11.18 4.57
CA LEU A 75 2.55 -11.67 4.09
C LEU A 75 2.65 -12.45 2.77
N SER A 76 3.74 -12.27 2.00
CA SER A 76 3.99 -13.03 0.76
C SER A 76 4.30 -14.51 1.00
N ASN A 77 4.61 -14.90 2.24
CA ASN A 77 4.93 -16.29 2.59
C ASN A 77 3.68 -17.19 2.49
N ARG A 78 3.50 -17.85 1.35
CA ARG A 78 2.35 -18.74 1.08
C ARG A 78 2.29 -19.96 2.00
N GLU A 79 3.40 -20.43 2.55
CA GLU A 79 3.39 -21.55 3.51
C GLU A 79 2.76 -21.11 4.83
N ALA A 80 3.06 -19.90 5.27
CA ALA A 80 2.51 -19.32 6.50
C ALA A 80 1.09 -18.74 6.32
N PHE A 81 0.80 -18.17 5.14
CA PHE A 81 -0.39 -17.34 4.88
C PHE A 81 -1.14 -17.73 3.60
N ARG A 82 -1.41 -19.02 3.41
CA ARG A 82 -2.09 -19.57 2.21
C ARG A 82 -3.43 -18.91 1.88
N ASN A 83 -4.17 -18.48 2.91
CA ASN A 83 -5.51 -17.93 2.77
C ASN A 83 -5.53 -16.43 2.37
N ILE A 84 -4.37 -15.80 2.21
CA ILE A 84 -4.27 -14.38 1.83
C ILE A 84 -4.15 -14.22 0.32
N LYS A 85 -4.88 -13.23 -0.21
CA LYS A 85 -4.73 -12.67 -1.55
C LYS A 85 -4.85 -11.15 -1.45
N ARG A 86 -3.77 -10.37 -1.46
CA ARG A 86 -3.85 -8.91 -1.25
C ARG A 86 -4.00 -8.14 -2.56
N SER A 87 -4.79 -7.06 -2.55
CA SER A 87 -5.01 -6.20 -3.74
C SER A 87 -3.95 -5.09 -3.88
N ILE A 88 -3.29 -4.72 -2.78
CA ILE A 88 -2.24 -3.71 -2.76
C ILE A 88 -0.86 -4.32 -3.06
N PRO A 89 0.04 -3.57 -3.75
CA PRO A 89 1.43 -3.98 -3.94
C PRO A 89 2.18 -4.22 -2.63
N VAL A 90 3.24 -5.02 -2.73
CA VAL A 90 4.12 -5.38 -1.62
C VAL A 90 5.17 -4.30 -1.35
N ASP A 91 5.52 -4.10 -0.08
CA ASP A 91 6.48 -3.10 0.36
C ASP A 91 7.83 -3.23 -0.33
N ARG A 92 8.37 -4.44 -0.58
CA ARG A 92 9.69 -4.64 -1.25
C ARG A 92 9.91 -3.75 -2.48
N ILE A 93 8.85 -3.57 -3.28
CA ILE A 93 8.86 -2.71 -4.47
C ILE A 93 9.03 -1.24 -4.08
N GLN A 94 8.40 -0.78 -2.99
CA GLN A 94 8.63 0.55 -2.41
C GLN A 94 10.09 0.75 -2.04
N GLN A 95 10.75 -0.17 -1.31
CA GLN A 95 12.15 0.04 -0.93
C GLN A 95 13.07 0.06 -2.15
N GLU A 96 12.84 -0.80 -3.15
CA GLU A 96 13.55 -0.75 -4.43
C GLU A 96 13.38 0.60 -5.14
N VAL A 97 12.14 1.13 -5.18
CA VAL A 97 11.85 2.44 -5.77
C VAL A 97 12.49 3.57 -4.96
N MET A 98 12.49 3.51 -3.63
CA MET A 98 13.17 4.49 -2.76
C MET A 98 14.67 4.51 -3.04
N VAL A 99 15.33 3.35 -3.06
CA VAL A 99 16.77 3.24 -3.36
C VAL A 99 17.08 3.73 -4.77
N SER A 100 16.30 3.31 -5.77
CA SER A 100 16.42 3.79 -7.15
C SER A 100 16.25 5.31 -7.25
N HIS A 101 15.31 5.87 -6.49
CA HIS A 101 15.09 7.32 -6.43
C HIS A 101 16.28 8.05 -5.78
N LEU A 102 16.83 7.54 -4.69
CA LEU A 102 18.03 8.09 -4.05
C LEU A 102 19.24 8.10 -4.99
N LYS A 103 19.45 7.01 -5.75
CA LYS A 103 20.49 6.96 -6.79
C LYS A 103 20.27 8.04 -7.85
N LYS A 104 19.02 8.27 -8.29
CA LYS A 104 18.67 9.34 -9.23
C LYS A 104 18.92 10.74 -8.68
N LEU A 105 18.77 10.93 -7.37
CA LEU A 105 19.13 12.17 -6.68
C LEU A 105 20.65 12.30 -6.44
N GLU A 106 21.43 11.29 -6.81
CA GLU A 106 22.84 11.14 -6.46
C GLU A 106 23.11 11.20 -4.95
N TRP A 107 22.16 10.70 -4.16
CA TRP A 107 22.28 10.56 -2.72
C TRP A 107 22.89 9.21 -2.38
N ASN A 108 24.07 9.22 -1.76
CA ASN A 108 24.75 8.03 -1.29
C ASN A 108 25.10 8.08 0.20
N TYR A 109 24.59 9.09 0.92
CA TYR A 109 24.82 9.28 2.35
C TYR A 109 23.53 9.85 2.97
N VAL A 110 22.73 9.01 3.64
CA VAL A 110 21.37 9.35 4.10
C VAL A 110 21.12 8.88 5.54
N ALA A 111 20.34 9.63 6.30
CA ALA A 111 19.83 9.18 7.59
C ALA A 111 18.54 8.40 7.39
N VAL A 112 18.26 7.42 8.26
CA VAL A 112 16.94 6.75 8.30
C VAL A 112 16.28 6.97 9.65
N VAL A 113 15.04 7.42 9.65
CA VAL A 113 14.21 7.52 10.85
C VAL A 113 12.97 6.66 10.66
N TYR A 114 12.62 5.83 11.64
CA TYR A 114 11.48 4.92 11.52
C TYR A 114 10.73 4.79 12.85
N GLU A 115 9.44 4.49 12.81
CA GLU A 115 8.65 4.22 14.02
C GLU A 115 9.03 2.86 14.64
N ASP A 116 8.94 2.75 15.97
CA ASP A 116 9.06 1.47 16.70
C ASP A 116 7.81 0.60 16.49
N SER A 117 7.55 0.26 15.22
CA SER A 117 6.45 -0.58 14.74
C SER A 117 7.00 -1.69 13.84
N ASP A 118 6.22 -2.75 13.63
CA ASP A 118 6.62 -3.85 12.75
C ASP A 118 6.90 -3.33 11.33
N TYR A 119 6.01 -2.48 10.80
CA TYR A 119 6.20 -1.83 9.50
C TYR A 119 7.50 -1.01 9.45
N GLY A 120 7.77 -0.17 10.45
CA GLY A 120 8.95 0.69 10.48
C GLY A 120 10.26 -0.12 10.55
N LYS A 121 10.29 -1.17 11.38
CA LYS A 121 11.44 -2.07 11.54
C LYS A 121 11.71 -2.91 10.31
N GLU A 122 10.68 -3.56 9.76
CA GLU A 122 10.79 -4.40 8.57
C GLU A 122 11.21 -3.55 7.36
N SER A 123 10.55 -2.40 7.15
CA SER A 123 10.88 -1.49 6.04
C SER A 123 12.31 -0.96 6.14
N PHE A 124 12.79 -0.62 7.34
CA PHE A 124 14.17 -0.20 7.52
C PHE A 124 15.17 -1.34 7.22
N ALA A 125 14.91 -2.54 7.74
CA ALA A 125 15.79 -3.69 7.52
C ALA A 125 15.90 -4.03 6.03
N GLU A 126 14.78 -4.00 5.31
CA GLU A 126 14.72 -4.24 3.87
C GLU A 126 15.39 -3.11 3.07
N PHE A 127 15.06 -1.86 3.39
CA PHE A 127 15.69 -0.69 2.76
C PHE A 127 17.21 -0.71 2.93
N ARG A 128 17.71 -1.05 4.12
CA ARG A 128 19.14 -1.17 4.41
C ARG A 128 19.83 -2.21 3.51
N SER A 129 19.17 -3.35 3.26
CA SER A 129 19.66 -4.40 2.37
C SER A 129 19.75 -3.95 0.91
N TYR A 130 18.76 -3.19 0.41
CA TYR A 130 18.82 -2.64 -0.95
C TYR A 130 19.80 -1.46 -1.08
N ALA A 131 19.91 -0.64 -0.02
CA ALA A 131 20.82 0.50 0.03
C ALA A 131 22.29 0.05 -0.01
N SER A 132 22.66 -0.98 0.75
CA SER A 132 24.04 -1.51 0.75
C SER A 132 24.45 -2.04 -0.63
N LYS A 133 23.56 -2.77 -1.31
CA LYS A 133 23.75 -3.26 -2.69
C LYS A 133 23.82 -2.14 -3.75
N SER A 134 23.50 -0.91 -3.37
CA SER A 134 23.38 0.25 -4.25
C SER A 134 24.39 1.37 -3.93
N ASP A 135 25.41 1.07 -3.14
CA ASP A 135 26.44 2.02 -2.69
C ASP A 135 25.86 3.23 -1.93
N ILE A 136 24.74 3.04 -1.21
CA ILE A 136 24.15 4.08 -0.34
C ILE A 136 24.51 3.78 1.10
N CYS A 137 25.27 4.68 1.73
CA CYS A 137 25.61 4.59 3.14
C CYS A 137 24.50 5.17 4.03
N ILE A 138 24.22 4.47 5.13
CA ILE A 138 23.33 4.89 6.22
C ILE A 138 24.18 5.08 7.50
N PRO A 139 24.85 6.24 7.67
CA PRO A 139 25.72 6.53 8.82
C PRO A 139 24.96 6.72 10.13
N PHE A 140 23.67 7.05 10.05
CA PHE A 140 22.81 7.29 11.18
C PHE A 140 21.43 6.71 10.91
N HIS A 141 20.92 5.95 11.87
CA HIS A 141 19.53 5.53 11.89
C HIS A 141 18.96 5.63 13.30
N SER A 142 17.69 6.00 13.43
CA SER A 142 17.03 6.04 14.73
C SER A 142 15.60 5.55 14.67
N LYS A 143 15.18 4.84 15.72
CA LYS A 143 13.79 4.47 15.95
C LYS A 143 13.10 5.56 16.75
N LEU A 144 11.83 5.84 16.45
CA LEU A 144 10.97 6.72 17.21
C LEU A 144 10.13 5.89 18.17
N SER A 145 10.31 6.12 19.47
CA SER A 145 9.57 5.40 20.50
C SER A 145 8.34 6.20 20.92
N PHE A 146 7.20 5.53 21.02
CA PHE A 146 5.99 6.16 21.57
C PHE A 146 6.00 6.01 23.09
N GLY A 147 5.70 7.09 23.81
CA GLY A 147 5.52 7.06 25.25
C GLY A 147 4.31 6.23 25.67
N SER A 148 4.08 6.06 26.98
CA SER A 148 2.98 5.25 27.51
C SER A 148 1.57 5.67 27.08
N LEU A 149 1.42 6.91 26.58
CA LEU A 149 0.17 7.46 26.05
C LEU A 149 0.05 7.33 24.51
N GLY A 150 1.01 6.70 23.84
CA GLY A 150 1.03 6.56 22.39
C GLY A 150 1.48 7.83 21.64
N GLU A 151 2.08 8.78 22.35
CA GLU A 151 2.55 10.05 21.78
C GLU A 151 4.08 10.06 21.63
N LEU A 152 4.58 10.76 20.61
CA LEU A 152 6.00 11.01 20.42
C LEU A 152 6.44 12.24 21.23
N ASP A 153 7.60 12.16 21.87
CA ASP A 153 8.20 13.29 22.57
C ASP A 153 8.93 14.21 21.57
N PRO A 154 8.54 15.50 21.44
CA PRO A 154 9.27 16.47 20.62
C PRO A 154 10.74 16.62 21.03
N SER A 155 11.09 16.36 22.29
CA SER A 155 12.46 16.44 22.79
C SER A 155 13.36 15.34 22.18
N GLU A 156 12.86 14.11 22.06
CA GLU A 156 13.53 12.98 21.40
C GLU A 156 13.75 13.29 19.92
N ILE A 157 12.73 13.83 19.24
CA ILE A 157 12.83 14.25 17.84
C ILE A 157 13.89 15.34 17.67
N ASN A 158 13.97 16.30 18.59
CA ASN A 158 14.99 17.36 18.52
C ASN A 158 16.41 16.80 18.68
N VAL A 159 16.61 15.79 19.53
CA VAL A 159 17.90 15.10 19.65
C VAL A 159 18.24 14.39 18.34
N ILE A 160 17.32 13.60 17.79
CA ILE A 160 17.51 12.92 16.50
C ILE A 160 17.87 13.91 15.38
N LEU A 161 17.16 15.03 15.28
CA LEU A 161 17.43 16.05 14.26
C LEU A 161 18.80 16.71 14.45
N ARG A 162 19.25 16.90 15.68
CA ARG A 162 20.61 17.38 15.98
C ARG A 162 21.66 16.34 15.59
N ASP A 163 21.45 15.08 15.92
CA ASP A 163 22.38 13.99 15.58
C ASP A 163 22.51 13.80 14.07
N ILE A 164 21.45 14.05 13.29
CA ILE A 164 21.48 14.04 11.81
C ILE A 164 22.25 15.26 11.27
N THR A 165 21.90 16.45 11.75
CA THR A 165 22.41 17.72 11.19
C THR A 165 23.83 18.05 11.66
N GLN A 166 24.25 17.50 12.78
CA GLN A 166 25.57 17.68 13.41
C GLN A 166 26.32 16.35 13.49
N HIS A 167 25.98 15.38 12.65
CA HIS A 167 26.58 14.06 12.67
C HIS A 167 28.12 14.14 12.60
N VAL A 168 28.78 13.36 13.47
CA VAL A 168 30.20 13.53 13.83
C VAL A 168 31.13 13.49 12.61
N GLU A 169 30.86 12.60 11.66
CA GLU A 169 31.69 12.47 10.45
C GLU A 169 31.36 13.55 9.41
N SER A 170 30.07 13.84 9.23
CA SER A 170 29.57 14.87 8.32
C SER A 170 28.08 15.11 8.51
N PRO A 171 27.61 16.38 8.46
CA PRO A 171 26.19 16.70 8.37
C PRO A 171 25.48 15.92 7.27
N ILE A 172 24.30 15.38 7.61
CA ILE A 172 23.45 14.64 6.68
C ILE A 172 22.32 15.55 6.20
N SER A 173 22.08 15.59 4.89
CA SER A 173 21.04 16.44 4.28
C SER A 173 19.81 15.66 3.80
N GLY A 174 19.96 14.36 3.52
CA GLY A 174 18.87 13.48 3.10
C GLY A 174 18.38 12.56 4.22
N VAL A 175 17.06 12.52 4.43
CA VAL A 175 16.43 11.66 5.45
C VAL A 175 15.39 10.76 4.79
N VAL A 176 15.50 9.45 4.99
CA VAL A 176 14.48 8.47 4.63
C VAL A 176 13.61 8.20 5.84
N PHE A 177 12.29 8.18 5.66
CA PHE A 177 11.34 8.03 6.77
C PHE A 177 10.32 6.91 6.55
N PHE A 178 10.23 6.02 7.54
CA PHE A 178 9.23 4.94 7.61
C PHE A 178 8.33 5.10 8.85
N GLY A 179 7.16 5.70 8.68
CA GLY A 179 6.24 5.94 9.78
C GLY A 179 4.97 6.68 9.34
N SER A 180 4.12 6.98 10.31
CA SER A 180 2.79 7.56 10.12
C SER A 180 2.83 9.06 9.79
N SER A 181 1.69 9.55 9.30
CA SER A 181 1.43 10.97 9.01
C SER A 181 1.61 11.89 10.23
N LYS A 182 1.22 11.43 11.43
CA LYS A 182 1.35 12.21 12.68
C LYS A 182 2.81 12.42 13.04
N SER A 183 3.60 11.35 12.95
CA SER A 183 5.02 11.37 13.28
C SER A 183 5.81 12.28 12.35
N ILE A 184 5.57 12.20 11.04
CA ILE A 184 6.24 13.10 10.10
C ILE A 184 5.80 14.56 10.27
N GLN A 185 4.53 14.84 10.57
CA GLN A 185 4.07 16.21 10.84
C GLN A 185 4.83 16.80 12.03
N LEU A 186 5.03 16.01 13.09
CA LEU A 186 5.82 16.43 14.25
C LEU A 186 7.29 16.64 13.90
N ILE A 187 7.92 15.72 13.16
CA ILE A 187 9.31 15.85 12.68
C ILE A 187 9.50 17.12 11.84
N LEU A 188 8.58 17.39 10.90
CA LEU A 188 8.64 18.58 10.04
C LEU A 188 8.47 19.87 10.85
N SER A 189 7.54 19.91 11.81
CA SER A 189 7.34 21.05 12.71
C SER A 189 8.57 21.31 13.60
N SER A 190 9.17 20.25 14.17
CA SER A 190 10.41 20.34 14.96
C SER A 190 11.58 20.79 14.10
N THR A 191 11.68 20.29 12.86
CA THR A 191 12.69 20.70 11.88
C THR A 191 12.59 22.20 11.59
N ASP A 192 11.39 22.73 11.33
CA ASP A 192 11.19 24.17 11.10
C ASP A 192 11.58 25.02 12.32
N THR A 193 11.28 24.54 13.53
CA THR A 193 11.64 25.21 14.78
C THR A 193 13.16 25.27 14.94
N LEU A 194 13.86 24.15 14.72
CA LEU A 194 15.32 24.07 14.82
C LEU A 194 16.04 24.88 13.75
N ARG A 195 15.49 24.96 12.53
CA ARG A 195 16.03 25.83 11.46
C ARG A 195 16.02 27.30 11.81
N GLY A 196 15.16 27.73 12.74
CA GLY A 196 15.20 29.08 13.29
C GLY A 196 16.42 29.34 14.19
N GLN A 197 17.06 28.28 14.70
CA GLN A 197 18.19 28.35 15.63
C GLN A 197 19.54 28.16 14.93
N TYR A 198 19.61 27.27 13.94
CA TYR A 198 20.84 26.96 13.20
C TYR A 198 20.57 26.80 11.69
N SER A 199 21.55 27.16 10.86
CA SER A 199 21.43 27.04 9.40
C SER A 199 21.70 25.62 8.94
N PHE A 200 20.65 24.89 8.58
CA PHE A 200 20.73 23.59 7.93
C PHE A 200 19.53 23.38 6.99
N ARG A 201 19.63 22.36 6.12
CA ARG A 201 18.56 21.97 5.21
C ARG A 201 18.45 20.45 5.16
N LEU A 202 17.29 19.94 5.53
CA LEU A 202 16.91 18.55 5.35
C LEU A 202 15.93 18.42 4.19
N LEU A 203 16.06 17.32 3.44
CA LEU A 203 15.07 16.90 2.46
C LEU A 203 14.68 15.45 2.76
N PHE A 204 13.39 15.18 2.75
CA PHE A 204 12.85 13.90 3.19
C PHE A 204 12.35 13.05 2.00
N VAL A 205 12.57 11.74 2.08
CA VAL A 205 11.95 10.73 1.23
C VAL A 205 11.09 9.84 2.14
N LEU A 206 9.77 9.89 1.95
CA LEU A 206 8.79 9.29 2.83
C LEU A 206 8.19 8.04 2.21
N SER A 207 7.91 7.04 3.05
CA SER A 207 7.11 5.88 2.67
C SER A 207 5.61 6.20 2.50
N SER A 208 4.86 5.29 1.89
CA SER A 208 3.43 5.41 1.61
C SER A 208 2.56 5.56 2.85
N PHE A 209 3.06 5.13 4.01
CA PHE A 209 2.33 5.19 5.28
C PHE A 209 2.10 6.64 5.79
N VAL A 210 2.79 7.62 5.20
CA VAL A 210 2.49 9.05 5.43
C VAL A 210 1.22 9.52 4.73
N HIS A 211 0.75 8.78 3.71
CA HIS A 211 -0.28 9.23 2.77
C HIS A 211 0.14 10.50 2.01
N MET A 212 -0.76 11.03 1.17
CA MET A 212 -0.53 12.23 0.36
C MET A 212 -1.49 13.38 0.71
N GLU A 213 -1.94 13.43 1.97
CA GLU A 213 -2.79 14.51 2.47
C GLU A 213 -1.94 15.75 2.76
N GLU A 214 -2.34 16.88 2.21
CA GLU A 214 -1.56 18.13 2.32
C GLU A 214 -1.52 18.70 3.74
N ASP A 215 -2.52 18.39 4.56
CA ASP A 215 -2.65 18.98 5.90
C ASP A 215 -1.57 18.46 6.86
N TYR A 216 -1.02 17.27 6.63
CA TYR A 216 0.17 16.77 7.35
C TYR A 216 1.44 17.57 7.05
N PHE A 217 1.46 18.32 5.96
CA PHE A 217 2.57 19.18 5.55
C PHE A 217 2.34 20.66 5.88
N LYS A 218 1.25 20.97 6.60
CA LYS A 218 0.88 22.30 7.05
C LYS A 218 0.90 22.40 8.58
N LYS A 219 1.14 23.61 9.07
CA LYS A 219 1.00 24.02 10.47
C LYS A 219 0.29 25.37 10.49
N ASP A 220 -0.80 25.47 11.25
CA ASP A 220 -1.65 26.67 11.31
C ASP A 220 -2.11 27.13 9.91
N GLY A 221 -2.49 26.18 9.05
CA GLY A 221 -2.90 26.41 7.66
C GLY A 221 -1.77 26.75 6.68
N ASN A 222 -0.52 26.90 7.16
CA ASN A 222 0.62 27.30 6.34
C ASN A 222 1.56 26.12 6.06
N VAL A 223 2.07 26.04 4.83
CA VAL A 223 3.04 24.99 4.44
C VAL A 223 4.35 25.15 5.21
N MET A 224 4.72 24.10 5.95
CA MET A 224 5.99 24.03 6.68
C MET A 224 7.17 24.15 5.70
N LYS A 225 8.21 24.90 6.07
CA LYS A 225 9.38 25.11 5.20
C LYS A 225 10.15 23.81 4.99
N ALA A 226 10.18 22.92 5.98
CA ALA A 226 10.77 21.59 5.93
C ALA A 226 9.99 20.63 5.02
N ALA A 227 8.68 20.84 4.82
CA ALA A 227 7.86 20.01 3.94
C ALA A 227 8.15 20.26 2.44
N ARG A 228 8.69 21.43 2.09
CA ARG A 228 8.86 21.83 0.69
C ARG A 228 9.90 20.95 -0.01
N GLY A 229 9.47 20.30 -1.10
CA GLY A 229 10.32 19.44 -1.92
C GLY A 229 10.39 17.99 -1.45
N VAL A 230 9.71 17.64 -0.36
CA VAL A 230 9.66 16.27 0.17
C VAL A 230 9.15 15.30 -0.91
N TYR A 231 9.78 14.14 -0.98
CA TYR A 231 9.37 13.04 -1.85
C TYR A 231 8.55 12.02 -1.08
N ILE A 232 7.54 11.45 -1.72
CA ILE A 232 6.74 10.34 -1.19
C ILE A 232 6.75 9.22 -2.21
N VAL A 233 7.11 8.01 -1.78
CA VAL A 233 6.99 6.80 -2.59
C VAL A 233 5.71 6.08 -2.20
N SER A 234 4.73 6.11 -3.08
CA SER A 234 3.37 5.64 -2.80
C SER A 234 2.85 4.80 -3.95
N PRO A 235 1.97 3.82 -3.69
CA PRO A 235 1.17 3.22 -4.75
C PRO A 235 0.46 4.30 -5.57
N PRO A 236 0.20 4.06 -6.86
CA PRO A 236 -0.38 5.04 -7.77
C PRO A 236 -1.76 5.51 -7.30
N LYS A 237 -2.07 6.77 -7.59
CA LYS A 237 -3.41 7.32 -7.36
C LYS A 237 -4.37 6.89 -8.48
N ILE A 238 -5.00 5.74 -8.27
CA ILE A 238 -6.12 5.25 -9.08
C ILE A 238 -7.38 6.02 -8.67
N THR A 239 -8.27 6.30 -9.61
CA THR A 239 -9.50 7.07 -9.34
C THR A 239 -10.70 6.31 -9.88
N TYR A 240 -11.68 6.06 -9.01
CA TYR A 240 -12.97 5.49 -9.36
C TYR A 240 -14.03 6.58 -9.20
N SER A 241 -14.32 7.31 -10.28
CA SER A 241 -15.20 8.48 -10.26
C SER A 241 -16.58 8.22 -9.64
N GLY A 242 -17.14 7.03 -9.88
CA GLY A 242 -18.42 6.61 -9.28
C GLY A 242 -18.39 6.55 -7.75
N PHE A 243 -17.26 6.16 -7.15
CA PHE A 243 -17.11 6.11 -5.68
C PHE A 243 -17.06 7.53 -5.10
N THR A 244 -16.23 8.40 -5.67
CA THR A 244 -16.11 9.80 -5.24
C THR A 244 -17.45 10.52 -5.35
N GLU A 245 -18.15 10.35 -6.48
CA GLU A 245 -19.43 11.01 -6.73
C GLU A 245 -20.54 10.51 -5.80
N HIS A 246 -20.55 9.21 -5.49
CA HIS A 246 -21.50 8.62 -4.55
C HIS A 246 -21.36 9.24 -3.16
N TRP A 247 -20.16 9.24 -2.58
CA TRP A 247 -19.94 9.79 -1.25
C TRP A 247 -20.08 11.31 -1.19
N ARG A 248 -19.67 12.02 -2.26
CA ARG A 248 -19.94 13.45 -2.39
C ARG A 248 -21.44 13.75 -2.37
N THR A 249 -22.25 12.92 -3.03
CA THR A 249 -23.71 13.07 -3.06
C THR A 249 -24.35 12.79 -1.70
N ILE A 250 -23.84 11.81 -0.95
CA ILE A 250 -24.34 11.50 0.39
C ILE A 250 -23.92 12.59 1.38
N LEU A 251 -22.63 12.92 1.47
CA LEU A 251 -22.07 13.83 2.48
C LEU A 251 -22.46 15.31 2.30
N ASN A 252 -23.11 15.67 1.20
CA ASN A 252 -23.65 17.01 0.95
C ASN A 252 -25.18 17.10 1.15
N ASP A 253 -25.83 16.01 1.55
CA ASP A 253 -27.28 15.95 1.72
C ASP A 253 -27.63 15.29 3.08
N PRO A 254 -27.98 16.09 4.11
CA PRO A 254 -28.32 15.59 5.44
C PRO A 254 -29.40 14.50 5.44
N ALA A 255 -30.37 14.57 4.51
CA ALA A 255 -31.43 13.58 4.41
C ALA A 255 -30.91 12.23 3.91
N LYS A 256 -29.99 12.24 2.94
CA LYS A 256 -29.32 11.02 2.49
C LYS A 256 -28.43 10.44 3.58
N VAL A 257 -27.73 11.28 4.34
CA VAL A 257 -26.93 10.82 5.49
C VAL A 257 -27.80 10.11 6.52
N VAL A 258 -28.96 10.66 6.88
CA VAL A 258 -29.89 10.02 7.82
C VAL A 258 -30.34 8.65 7.31
N ASN A 259 -30.71 8.56 6.03
CA ASN A 259 -31.15 7.31 5.42
C ASN A 259 -30.02 6.27 5.39
N GLU A 260 -28.84 6.65 4.91
CA GLU A 260 -27.67 5.78 4.81
C GLU A 260 -27.12 5.37 6.19
N SER A 261 -27.34 6.20 7.21
CA SER A 261 -26.94 5.87 8.58
C SER A 261 -27.77 4.76 9.22
N SER A 262 -28.88 4.33 8.58
CA SER A 262 -29.64 3.16 9.04
C SER A 262 -28.86 1.86 8.86
N THR A 263 -27.99 1.79 7.85
CA THR A 263 -27.10 0.66 7.55
C THR A 263 -25.66 0.95 8.01
N ASN A 264 -25.25 2.22 8.02
CA ASN A 264 -23.91 2.66 8.43
C ASN A 264 -23.96 3.48 9.74
N SER A 265 -23.89 2.80 10.88
CA SER A 265 -24.07 3.44 12.20
C SER A 265 -23.03 4.53 12.53
N TRP A 266 -21.85 4.48 11.91
CA TRP A 266 -20.76 5.46 12.10
C TRP A 266 -20.94 6.74 11.27
N LEU A 267 -21.81 6.73 10.25
CA LEU A 267 -21.88 7.81 9.26
C LEU A 267 -22.39 9.13 9.85
N LYS A 268 -23.33 9.09 10.81
CA LYS A 268 -23.79 10.32 11.49
C LYS A 268 -22.65 11.03 12.20
N GLN A 269 -21.85 10.29 12.96
CA GLN A 269 -20.74 10.86 13.71
C GLN A 269 -19.71 11.48 12.76
N LEU A 270 -19.35 10.74 11.70
CA LEU A 270 -18.44 11.25 10.67
C LEU A 270 -18.95 12.55 10.04
N TYR A 271 -20.26 12.63 9.74
CA TYR A 271 -20.87 13.83 9.18
C TYR A 271 -20.75 15.03 10.14
N TYR A 272 -21.02 14.83 11.44
CA TYR A 272 -20.84 15.89 12.43
C TYR A 272 -19.38 16.34 12.53
N ASP A 273 -18.42 15.41 12.47
CA ASP A 273 -16.99 15.71 12.57
C ASP A 273 -16.49 16.51 11.36
N ILE A 274 -16.87 16.10 10.13
CA ILE A 274 -16.53 16.80 8.88
C ILE A 274 -17.07 18.23 8.89
N HIS A 275 -18.32 18.40 9.31
CA HIS A 275 -18.95 19.72 9.31
C HIS A 275 -18.72 20.51 10.60
N THR A 276 -17.91 19.99 11.53
CA THR A 276 -17.62 20.60 12.85
C THR A 276 -18.89 21.00 13.62
N CYS A 277 -19.93 20.18 13.51
CA CYS A 277 -21.21 20.38 14.15
C CYS A 277 -21.27 19.70 15.52
N ASN A 278 -22.12 20.20 16.42
CA ASN A 278 -22.37 19.53 17.70
C ASN A 278 -23.31 18.33 17.48
N THR A 279 -23.05 17.19 18.12
CA THR A 279 -23.89 15.99 18.06
C THR A 279 -25.32 16.21 18.59
N ASN A 280 -25.53 17.25 19.40
CA ASN A 280 -26.85 17.65 19.91
C ASN A 280 -27.65 18.50 18.90
N THR A 281 -27.01 18.92 17.80
CA THR A 281 -27.68 19.64 16.73
C THR A 281 -28.41 18.64 15.84
N ASP A 282 -29.67 18.94 15.49
CA ASP A 282 -30.38 18.17 14.46
C ASP A 282 -29.51 18.16 13.19
N ILE A 283 -29.25 16.97 12.64
CA ILE A 283 -28.41 16.78 11.46
C ILE A 283 -28.93 17.58 10.26
N MET A 284 -30.24 17.84 10.19
CA MET A 284 -30.84 18.70 9.17
C MET A 284 -30.36 20.15 9.25
N ASN A 285 -29.96 20.59 10.44
CA ASN A 285 -29.43 21.93 10.72
C ASN A 285 -27.90 21.97 10.68
N CYS A 286 -27.23 20.83 10.50
CA CYS A 286 -25.80 20.75 10.25
C CYS A 286 -25.56 20.92 8.72
N MET A 287 -25.67 22.17 8.25
CA MET A 287 -25.46 22.50 6.84
C MET A 287 -23.98 22.46 6.45
N PRO A 288 -23.66 22.11 5.19
CA PRO A 288 -22.29 22.14 4.69
C PRO A 288 -21.72 23.55 4.77
N SER A 289 -20.64 23.72 5.55
CA SER A 289 -19.77 24.88 5.40
C SER A 289 -18.96 24.75 4.11
N VAL A 290 -18.48 25.85 3.52
CA VAL A 290 -17.57 25.82 2.34
C VAL A 290 -16.30 24.96 2.61
N SER A 291 -15.94 24.76 3.89
CA SER A 291 -14.91 23.82 4.34
C SER A 291 -15.29 22.34 4.20
N GLY A 292 -16.57 21.97 4.36
CA GLY A 292 -17.06 20.59 4.22
C GLY A 292 -16.95 20.07 2.79
N GLU A 293 -17.14 20.92 1.77
CA GLU A 293 -16.88 20.57 0.37
C GLU A 293 -15.41 20.25 0.09
N LYS A 294 -14.47 20.90 0.79
CA LYS A 294 -13.04 20.62 0.66
C LYS A 294 -12.65 19.29 1.33
N GLN A 295 -13.26 18.94 2.46
CA GLN A 295 -12.99 17.68 3.17
C GLN A 295 -13.63 16.47 2.50
N ALA A 296 -14.81 16.60 1.88
CA ALA A 296 -15.44 15.56 1.06
C ALA A 296 -14.66 15.21 -0.22
N LYS A 297 -13.58 15.94 -0.52
CA LYS A 297 -12.71 15.74 -1.69
C LYS A 297 -11.56 14.76 -1.41
N TYR A 298 -11.27 14.46 -0.14
CA TYR A 298 -10.14 13.60 0.21
C TYR A 298 -10.50 12.12 0.06
N GLU A 299 -9.84 11.46 -0.88
CA GLU A 299 -9.91 10.02 -1.07
C GLU A 299 -8.58 9.42 -0.61
N SER A 300 -8.65 8.50 0.35
CA SER A 300 -7.48 7.74 0.81
C SER A 300 -6.82 7.04 -0.37
N ILE A 301 -5.49 7.00 -0.37
CA ILE A 301 -4.72 6.24 -1.38
C ILE A 301 -5.04 4.75 -1.35
N TYR A 302 -5.62 4.24 -0.26
CA TYR A 302 -6.00 2.83 -0.11
C TYR A 302 -7.41 2.51 -0.61
N THR A 303 -8.26 3.53 -0.81
CA THR A 303 -9.64 3.35 -1.29
C THR A 303 -9.72 2.57 -2.60
N PRO A 304 -8.91 2.86 -3.64
CA PRO A 304 -8.95 2.09 -4.88
C PRO A 304 -8.64 0.60 -4.67
N TYR A 305 -7.71 0.28 -3.77
CA TYR A 305 -7.32 -1.10 -3.47
C TYR A 305 -8.41 -1.84 -2.68
N ALA A 306 -9.20 -1.13 -1.86
CA ALA A 306 -10.38 -1.69 -1.22
C ALA A 306 -11.49 -1.99 -2.24
N ILE A 307 -11.70 -1.11 -3.22
CA ILE A 307 -12.60 -1.36 -4.36
C ILE A 307 -12.12 -2.59 -5.13
N GLU A 308 -10.84 -2.65 -5.49
CA GLU A 308 -10.25 -3.82 -6.16
C GLU A 308 -10.43 -5.11 -5.36
N ALA A 309 -10.24 -5.08 -4.04
CA ALA A 309 -10.47 -6.23 -3.18
C ALA A 309 -11.92 -6.74 -3.28
N ILE A 310 -12.90 -5.84 -3.33
CA ILE A 310 -14.31 -6.17 -3.55
C ILE A 310 -14.51 -6.78 -4.95
N LEU A 311 -13.92 -6.19 -5.99
CA LEU A 311 -14.03 -6.70 -7.37
C LEU A 311 -13.42 -8.09 -7.52
N ILE A 312 -12.28 -8.32 -6.87
CA ILE A 312 -11.62 -9.63 -6.80
C ILE A 312 -12.58 -10.63 -6.16
N PHE A 313 -13.14 -10.29 -5.00
CA PHE A 313 -14.07 -11.16 -4.29
C PHE A 313 -15.33 -11.47 -5.12
N ALA A 314 -15.92 -10.45 -5.75
CA ALA A 314 -17.08 -10.61 -6.63
C ALA A 314 -16.78 -11.51 -7.83
N LYS A 315 -15.62 -11.36 -8.47
CA LYS A 315 -15.17 -12.20 -9.58
C LYS A 315 -14.97 -13.65 -9.13
N LEU A 316 -14.41 -13.89 -7.95
CA LEU A 316 -14.22 -15.22 -7.38
C LEU A 316 -15.56 -15.89 -7.08
N MET A 317 -16.51 -15.16 -6.49
CA MET A 317 -17.87 -15.66 -6.25
C MET A 317 -18.57 -16.02 -7.57
N LYS A 318 -18.40 -15.22 -8.62
CA LYS A 318 -18.92 -15.52 -9.96
C LYS A 318 -18.26 -16.75 -10.58
N LYS A 319 -16.96 -16.94 -10.38
CA LYS A 319 -16.23 -18.15 -10.82
C LYS A 319 -16.74 -19.40 -10.09
N MET A 320 -16.90 -19.34 -8.78
CA MET A 320 -17.49 -20.42 -7.98
C MET A 320 -18.94 -20.72 -8.41
N HIS A 321 -19.75 -19.69 -8.63
CA HIS A 321 -21.11 -19.85 -9.15
C HIS A 321 -21.13 -20.58 -10.50
N ALA A 322 -20.26 -20.22 -11.43
CA ALA A 322 -20.18 -20.91 -12.73
C ALA A 322 -19.84 -22.41 -12.59
N VAL A 323 -19.00 -22.77 -11.60
CA VAL A 323 -18.65 -24.17 -11.30
C VAL A 323 -19.82 -24.94 -10.71
N TYR A 324 -20.48 -24.39 -9.69
CA TYR A 324 -21.46 -25.13 -8.88
C TYR A 324 -22.92 -24.95 -9.31
N CYS A 325 -23.26 -23.79 -9.88
CA CYS A 325 -24.62 -23.41 -10.29
C CYS A 325 -24.81 -23.42 -11.80
N LYS A 326 -23.74 -23.47 -12.59
CA LYS A 326 -23.78 -23.48 -14.07
C LYS A 326 -24.60 -22.29 -14.60
N ASN A 327 -25.83 -22.54 -15.08
CA ASN A 327 -26.73 -21.56 -15.70
C ASN A 327 -27.87 -21.09 -14.78
N GLU A 328 -27.92 -21.55 -13.53
CA GLU A 328 -28.93 -21.05 -12.59
C GLU A 328 -28.70 -19.57 -12.28
N THR A 329 -29.77 -18.83 -11.99
CA THR A 329 -29.68 -17.44 -11.54
C THR A 329 -29.75 -17.38 -10.03
N GLY A 330 -28.87 -16.59 -9.41
CA GLY A 330 -28.84 -16.43 -7.95
C GLY A 330 -28.07 -17.57 -7.26
N LEU A 331 -28.19 -17.66 -5.94
CA LEU A 331 -27.44 -18.66 -5.16
C LEU A 331 -28.12 -20.04 -5.22
N CYS A 332 -27.59 -20.96 -6.02
CA CYS A 332 -28.09 -22.33 -6.10
C CYS A 332 -27.76 -23.16 -4.83
N SER A 333 -28.48 -24.26 -4.61
CA SER A 333 -28.28 -25.15 -3.46
C SER A 333 -26.86 -25.74 -3.39
N ASN A 334 -26.24 -26.06 -4.53
CA ASN A 334 -24.88 -26.61 -4.55
C ASN A 334 -23.86 -25.60 -4.03
N MET A 335 -23.91 -24.36 -4.53
CA MET A 335 -23.01 -23.30 -4.07
C MET A 335 -23.31 -22.92 -2.61
N LYS A 336 -24.59 -22.92 -2.19
CA LYS A 336 -24.96 -22.72 -0.79
C LYS A 336 -24.33 -23.78 0.13
N ASN A 337 -24.37 -25.05 -0.28
CA ASN A 337 -23.76 -26.14 0.48
C ASN A 337 -22.23 -25.97 0.56
N VAL A 338 -21.56 -25.68 -0.56
CA VAL A 338 -20.11 -25.45 -0.58
C VAL A 338 -19.71 -24.27 0.30
N LEU A 339 -20.43 -23.15 0.24
CA LEU A 339 -20.14 -22.00 1.11
C LEU A 339 -20.38 -22.26 2.60
N THR A 340 -21.19 -23.28 2.93
CA THR A 340 -21.49 -23.65 4.32
C THR A 340 -20.53 -24.73 4.84
N GLU A 341 -20.18 -25.72 4.02
CA GLU A 341 -19.47 -26.93 4.43
C GLU A 341 -18.01 -27.00 3.94
N ASN A 342 -17.64 -26.24 2.91
CA ASN A 342 -16.31 -26.21 2.29
C ASN A 342 -15.95 -24.82 1.75
N ARG A 343 -16.04 -23.78 2.59
CA ARG A 343 -15.71 -22.40 2.21
C ARG A 343 -14.23 -22.19 1.81
N GLY A 344 -13.34 -23.08 2.25
CA GLY A 344 -11.93 -23.12 1.83
C GLY A 344 -11.72 -23.33 0.33
N GLU A 345 -12.75 -23.77 -0.38
CA GLU A 345 -12.78 -23.83 -1.84
C GLU A 345 -12.49 -22.46 -2.48
N LEU A 346 -12.91 -21.33 -1.87
CA LEU A 346 -12.62 -19.99 -2.40
C LEU A 346 -11.12 -19.68 -2.39
N VAL A 347 -10.38 -20.18 -1.40
CA VAL A 347 -8.91 -20.05 -1.36
C VAL A 347 -8.30 -20.80 -2.55
N GLN A 348 -8.79 -21.99 -2.87
CA GLN A 348 -8.27 -22.79 -3.99
C GLN A 348 -8.62 -22.17 -5.35
N ILE A 349 -9.87 -21.72 -5.53
CA ILE A 349 -10.32 -21.06 -6.77
C ILE A 349 -9.51 -19.79 -7.07
N SER A 350 -9.02 -19.12 -6.01
CA SER A 350 -8.22 -17.90 -6.11
C SER A 350 -6.76 -18.10 -6.55
N ASP A 351 -6.23 -19.33 -6.57
CA ASP A 351 -4.85 -19.59 -6.99
C ASP A 351 -4.65 -19.41 -8.51
N ASP A 352 -5.69 -19.61 -9.32
CA ASP A 352 -5.72 -19.36 -10.77
C ASP A 352 -6.70 -18.24 -11.10
N PHE A 353 -6.32 -17.01 -10.78
CA PHE A 353 -7.20 -15.84 -10.83
C PHE A 353 -6.71 -14.78 -11.81
N VAL A 354 -7.64 -14.33 -12.66
CA VAL A 354 -7.48 -13.16 -13.54
C VAL A 354 -8.74 -12.32 -13.46
N LEU A 355 -8.56 -11.05 -13.12
CA LEU A 355 -9.59 -10.01 -13.22
C LEU A 355 -9.19 -9.02 -14.30
N ASN A 356 -10.09 -8.72 -15.22
CA ASN A 356 -9.92 -7.62 -16.17
C ASN A 356 -11.10 -6.66 -15.95
N ILE A 357 -10.82 -5.49 -15.37
CA ILE A 357 -11.86 -4.59 -14.84
C ILE A 357 -12.72 -4.02 -15.97
N ASP A 358 -12.13 -3.68 -17.11
CA ASP A 358 -12.83 -3.14 -18.27
C ASP A 358 -13.82 -4.14 -18.89
N ARG A 359 -13.47 -5.44 -18.96
CA ARG A 359 -14.36 -6.49 -19.47
C ARG A 359 -15.34 -6.98 -18.41
N ASP A 360 -14.86 -7.20 -17.19
CA ASP A 360 -15.65 -7.84 -16.13
C ASP A 360 -16.59 -6.84 -15.44
N PHE A 361 -16.24 -5.54 -15.42
CA PHE A 361 -16.98 -4.44 -14.80
C PHE A 361 -16.93 -3.16 -15.67
N PRO A 362 -17.50 -3.18 -16.90
CA PRO A 362 -17.35 -2.09 -17.89
C PRO A 362 -17.88 -0.72 -17.41
N SER A 363 -18.81 -0.71 -16.46
CA SER A 363 -19.35 0.54 -15.88
C SER A 363 -18.32 1.35 -15.11
N LEU A 364 -17.20 0.75 -14.66
CA LEU A 364 -16.16 1.44 -13.93
C LEU A 364 -15.22 2.25 -14.83
N GLN A 365 -15.17 1.96 -16.15
CA GLN A 365 -14.33 2.67 -17.13
C GLN A 365 -12.84 2.72 -16.76
N VAL A 366 -12.32 1.67 -16.13
CA VAL A 366 -10.93 1.55 -15.71
C VAL A 366 -10.27 0.40 -16.46
N ASN A 367 -9.21 0.69 -17.22
CA ASN A 367 -8.44 -0.29 -17.97
C ASN A 367 -7.27 -0.84 -17.13
N ILE A 368 -7.59 -1.75 -16.22
CA ILE A 368 -6.65 -2.45 -15.35
C ILE A 368 -6.99 -3.93 -15.35
N SER A 369 -5.98 -4.79 -15.40
CA SER A 369 -6.14 -6.20 -15.06
C SER A 369 -5.27 -6.60 -13.88
N ILE A 370 -5.76 -7.55 -13.08
CA ILE A 370 -5.15 -8.01 -11.83
C ILE A 370 -4.97 -9.52 -11.90
N THR A 371 -3.76 -9.97 -11.58
CA THR A 371 -3.38 -11.38 -11.39
C THR A 371 -2.66 -11.54 -10.07
N PHE A 372 -2.53 -12.76 -9.53
CA PHE A 372 -1.72 -12.98 -8.32
C PHE A 372 -0.35 -13.60 -8.63
N GLN A 373 0.72 -12.92 -8.25
CA GLN A 373 2.06 -13.51 -8.20
C GLN A 373 2.15 -14.50 -7.04
N ASN A 374 2.76 -15.65 -7.29
CA ASN A 374 2.95 -16.71 -6.27
C ASN A 374 1.66 -17.07 -5.51
N ALA A 375 0.50 -16.81 -6.12
CA ALA A 375 -0.81 -16.94 -5.50
C ALA A 375 -1.02 -16.14 -4.21
N THR A 376 -0.42 -14.94 -4.06
CA THR A 376 -0.68 -14.05 -2.89
C THR A 376 -0.74 -12.58 -3.27
N ASP A 377 0.22 -12.09 -4.05
CA ASP A 377 0.43 -10.65 -4.28
C ASP A 377 -0.23 -10.20 -5.58
N ALA A 378 -1.08 -9.19 -5.55
CA ALA A 378 -1.64 -8.63 -6.77
C ALA A 378 -0.55 -7.98 -7.64
N ILE A 379 -0.45 -8.44 -8.89
CA ILE A 379 0.22 -7.73 -9.97
C ILE A 379 -0.84 -7.05 -10.81
N LYS A 380 -0.66 -5.75 -11.02
CA LYS A 380 -1.48 -4.94 -11.91
C LYS A 380 -0.84 -4.90 -13.29
N HIS A 381 -1.62 -5.18 -14.33
CA HIS A 381 -1.21 -5.04 -15.73
C HIS A 381 -2.01 -3.93 -16.39
N GLY A 382 -1.34 -3.15 -17.23
CA GLY A 382 -1.89 -1.98 -17.91
C GLY A 382 -0.91 -0.80 -17.88
N THR A 383 -1.43 0.42 -17.98
CA THR A 383 -0.61 1.66 -17.98
C THR A 383 -0.31 2.17 -16.56
N ILE A 384 -0.38 1.31 -15.55
CA ILE A 384 -0.29 1.69 -14.14
C ILE A 384 0.98 1.10 -13.53
N SER A 385 1.77 1.95 -12.88
CA SER A 385 2.97 1.53 -12.15
C SER A 385 2.59 0.97 -10.78
N ASP A 386 3.32 0.00 -10.23
CA ASP A 386 3.06 -0.49 -8.87
C ASP A 386 3.31 0.57 -7.78
N TYR A 387 4.31 1.43 -7.99
CA TYR A 387 4.62 2.59 -7.16
C TYR A 387 5.01 3.80 -8.00
N GLU A 388 4.71 4.99 -7.47
CA GLU A 388 5.05 6.29 -8.04
C GLU A 388 5.81 7.12 -7.01
N VAL A 389 6.66 8.03 -7.49
CA VAL A 389 7.35 9.01 -6.65
C VAL A 389 6.71 10.38 -6.84
N PHE A 390 6.11 10.89 -5.77
CA PHE A 390 5.48 12.20 -5.74
C PHE A 390 6.42 13.20 -5.08
N GLN A 391 6.36 14.46 -5.50
CA GLN A 391 7.10 15.55 -4.87
C GLN A 391 6.14 16.63 -4.40
N TYR A 392 6.23 17.02 -3.13
CA TYR A 392 5.46 18.12 -2.58
C TYR A 392 6.06 19.46 -3.02
N ARG A 393 5.40 20.16 -3.94
CA ARG A 393 5.92 21.38 -4.55
C ARG A 393 4.80 22.34 -4.91
N LYS A 394 5.16 23.57 -5.31
CA LYS A 394 4.18 24.52 -5.83
C LYS A 394 3.41 23.92 -7.00
N CYS A 395 2.09 24.10 -7.00
CA CYS A 395 1.25 23.58 -8.06
C CYS A 395 1.54 24.29 -9.38
N THR A 396 1.36 23.56 -10.49
CA THR A 396 1.50 24.12 -11.83
C THR A 396 0.31 25.00 -12.23
N THR A 397 -0.86 24.74 -11.65
CA THR A 397 -2.10 25.47 -11.91
C THR A 397 -2.27 26.71 -11.03
N ASP A 398 -1.71 26.70 -9.81
CA ASP A 398 -1.67 27.84 -8.91
C ASP A 398 -0.30 27.91 -8.22
N SER A 399 0.46 28.97 -8.50
CA SER A 399 1.83 29.16 -7.98
C SER A 399 1.89 29.51 -6.48
N LEU A 400 0.74 29.78 -5.85
CA LEU A 400 0.62 30.08 -4.42
C LEU A 400 0.31 28.82 -3.60
N GLU A 401 -0.27 27.79 -4.20
CA GLU A 401 -0.60 26.52 -3.54
C GLU A 401 0.53 25.49 -3.68
N PHE A 402 0.64 24.56 -2.72
CA PHE A 402 1.51 23.39 -2.79
C PHE A 402 0.67 22.13 -2.91
N CYS A 403 1.09 21.19 -3.74
CA CYS A 403 0.40 19.92 -3.95
C CYS A 403 1.38 18.83 -4.40
N PHE A 404 0.84 17.61 -4.52
CA PHE A 404 1.47 16.50 -5.22
C PHE A 404 0.90 16.45 -6.65
N PRO A 405 1.48 17.16 -7.63
CA PRO A 405 0.93 17.17 -8.98
C PRO A 405 0.98 15.75 -9.56
N LYS A 406 -0.20 15.23 -9.92
CA LYS A 406 -0.33 14.07 -10.80
C LYS A 406 0.29 14.44 -12.15
N ARG A 407 0.87 13.49 -12.86
CA ARG A 407 1.18 13.66 -14.29
C ARG A 407 -0.13 14.04 -14.99
N LEU A 408 -0.31 15.33 -15.31
CA LEU A 408 -1.31 15.76 -16.28
C LEU A 408 -0.83 15.19 -17.62
N ALA A 409 -1.36 14.04 -18.03
CA ALA A 409 -1.53 13.82 -19.46
C ALA A 409 -2.37 15.01 -19.93
N SER A 410 -1.78 15.83 -20.80
CA SER A 410 -2.36 17.11 -21.22
C SER A 410 -3.77 16.90 -21.75
N SER A 411 -4.71 17.69 -21.25
CA SER A 411 -5.97 17.90 -21.95
C SER A 411 -5.73 18.69 -23.23
N THR A 412 -6.49 18.34 -24.26
CA THR A 412 -6.82 19.10 -25.48
C THR A 412 -5.75 19.25 -26.57
N SER A 413 -5.45 18.14 -27.24
CA SER A 413 -5.36 18.02 -28.71
C SER A 413 -5.23 16.54 -29.04
N PHE A 414 -5.62 16.15 -30.25
CA PHE A 414 -5.55 14.78 -30.75
C PHE A 414 -4.06 14.39 -30.90
N ASP A 415 -3.40 14.05 -29.78
CA ASP A 415 -2.04 13.54 -29.78
C ASP A 415 -2.11 12.02 -29.96
N GLN A 416 -1.47 11.55 -31.02
CA GLN A 416 -1.26 10.14 -31.30
C GLN A 416 -0.79 9.46 -30.01
N ASP A 417 -1.55 8.48 -29.54
CA ASP A 417 -1.35 7.85 -28.24
C ASP A 417 0.13 7.45 -28.10
N LEU A 418 0.77 7.97 -27.04
CA LEU A 418 2.18 7.80 -26.70
C LEU A 418 2.61 6.32 -26.74
N TRP A 419 1.65 5.41 -26.58
CA TRP A 419 1.84 3.96 -26.55
C TRP A 419 1.56 3.24 -27.87
N THR A 420 0.99 3.92 -28.88
CA THR A 420 0.76 3.35 -30.22
C THR A 420 2.04 2.80 -30.84
N PRO A 421 3.20 3.49 -30.79
CA PRO A 421 4.45 2.95 -31.30
C PRO A 421 4.93 1.72 -30.50
N PHE A 422 4.65 1.65 -29.20
CA PHE A 422 5.04 0.52 -28.36
C PHE A 422 4.20 -0.72 -28.66
N ALA A 423 2.88 -0.55 -28.85
CA ALA A 423 2.00 -1.63 -29.28
C ALA A 423 2.34 -2.12 -30.69
N GLN A 424 2.68 -1.21 -31.60
CA GLN A 424 3.17 -1.54 -32.94
C GLN A 424 4.50 -2.29 -32.88
N ASN A 425 5.46 -1.84 -32.06
CA ASN A 425 6.75 -2.49 -31.90
C ASN A 425 6.63 -3.86 -31.23
N ALA A 426 5.74 -4.02 -30.23
CA ALA A 426 5.46 -5.31 -29.62
C ALA A 426 4.88 -6.30 -30.64
N MET A 427 3.95 -5.85 -31.47
CA MET A 427 3.37 -6.65 -32.54
C MET A 427 4.40 -7.00 -33.62
N LEU A 428 5.23 -6.05 -34.04
CA LEU A 428 6.30 -6.27 -35.02
C LEU A 428 7.36 -7.24 -34.49
N SER A 429 7.74 -7.13 -33.20
CA SER A 429 8.69 -8.03 -32.57
C SER A 429 8.14 -9.45 -32.47
N LEU A 430 6.85 -9.58 -32.11
CA LEU A 430 6.19 -10.89 -32.06
C LEU A 430 6.11 -11.52 -33.45
N LEU A 431 5.74 -10.75 -34.48
CA LEU A 431 5.60 -11.23 -35.85
C LEU A 431 6.96 -11.57 -36.48
N GLY A 432 7.97 -10.73 -36.29
CA GLY A 432 9.35 -10.98 -36.72
C GLY A 432 9.88 -12.26 -36.09
N GLY A 433 9.81 -12.35 -34.76
CA GLY A 433 10.35 -13.48 -34.01
C GLY A 433 9.65 -14.81 -34.33
N CYS A 434 8.32 -14.78 -34.44
CA CYS A 434 7.54 -15.94 -34.87
C CYS A 434 7.89 -16.36 -36.30
N SER A 435 8.10 -15.40 -37.21
CA SER A 435 8.51 -15.67 -38.59
C SER A 435 9.91 -16.30 -38.65
N GLN A 436 10.88 -15.78 -37.90
CA GLN A 436 12.22 -16.35 -37.83
C GLN A 436 12.22 -17.76 -37.24
N ALA A 437 11.49 -17.97 -36.13
CA ALA A 437 11.28 -19.30 -35.55
C ALA A 437 10.63 -20.26 -36.55
N PHE A 438 9.68 -19.78 -37.35
CA PHE A 438 8.97 -20.57 -38.34
C PHE A 438 9.92 -21.04 -39.44
N VAL A 439 10.68 -20.12 -40.03
CA VAL A 439 11.67 -20.45 -41.07
C VAL A 439 12.73 -21.41 -40.53
N LYS A 440 13.15 -21.24 -39.28
CA LYS A 440 14.15 -22.10 -38.63
C LYS A 440 13.65 -23.51 -38.34
N LEU A 441 12.42 -23.64 -37.82
CA LEU A 441 11.87 -24.93 -37.39
C LEU A 441 11.15 -25.69 -38.51
N CYS A 442 10.50 -24.99 -39.42
CA CYS A 442 9.71 -25.59 -40.50
C CYS A 442 10.40 -25.54 -41.86
N GLY A 443 11.37 -24.65 -42.05
CA GLY A 443 11.99 -24.37 -43.35
C GLY A 443 11.20 -23.32 -44.16
N PRO A 444 11.87 -22.57 -45.05
CA PRO A 444 11.31 -21.38 -45.70
C PRO A 444 10.17 -21.65 -46.69
N GLN A 445 9.97 -22.90 -47.11
CA GLN A 445 8.96 -23.27 -48.12
C GLN A 445 7.77 -24.05 -47.55
N PHE A 446 7.72 -24.27 -46.23
CA PHE A 446 6.65 -25.03 -45.61
C PHE A 446 5.37 -24.18 -45.54
N GLN A 447 4.23 -24.74 -45.97
CA GLN A 447 2.94 -24.06 -45.93
C GLN A 447 2.15 -24.45 -44.67
N GLY A 448 1.83 -23.47 -43.82
CA GLY A 448 1.12 -23.65 -42.55
C GLY A 448 2.06 -23.95 -41.38
N ILE A 449 1.55 -24.17 -40.16
CA ILE A 449 2.39 -24.38 -38.96
C ILE A 449 2.81 -25.85 -38.86
N CYS A 450 4.10 -26.15 -38.99
CA CYS A 450 4.64 -27.52 -38.88
C CYS A 450 4.59 -28.08 -37.44
N ALA A 451 4.78 -29.39 -37.30
CA ALA A 451 4.73 -30.06 -36.00
C ALA A 451 5.83 -29.58 -35.04
N ASP A 452 7.04 -29.35 -35.55
CA ASP A 452 8.18 -28.91 -34.74
C ASP A 452 7.96 -27.52 -34.14
N TYR A 453 7.37 -26.60 -34.91
CA TYR A 453 6.99 -25.27 -34.41
C TYR A 453 5.95 -25.33 -33.28
N ARG A 454 5.02 -26.31 -33.32
CA ARG A 454 4.02 -26.49 -32.26
C ARG A 454 4.58 -27.18 -31.03
N ALA A 455 5.50 -28.11 -31.22
CA ALA A 455 6.07 -28.91 -30.14
C ALA A 455 7.19 -28.18 -29.39
N LYS A 456 7.93 -27.29 -30.06
CA LYS A 456 9.13 -26.62 -29.53
C LYS A 456 8.85 -25.15 -29.20
N VAL A 457 7.82 -24.90 -28.41
CA VAL A 457 7.41 -23.54 -28.01
C VAL A 457 8.54 -22.77 -27.34
N GLY A 458 9.42 -23.45 -26.59
CA GLY A 458 10.61 -22.83 -26.00
C GLY A 458 11.57 -22.26 -27.04
N GLU A 459 11.84 -22.99 -28.13
CA GLU A 459 12.71 -22.52 -29.22
C GLU A 459 12.06 -21.35 -29.99
N VAL A 460 10.72 -21.32 -30.10
CA VAL A 460 9.98 -20.19 -30.69
C VAL A 460 10.14 -18.94 -29.83
N VAL A 461 10.01 -19.07 -28.51
CA VAL A 461 10.21 -17.95 -27.56
C VAL A 461 11.66 -17.47 -27.60
N ASP A 462 12.63 -18.37 -27.72
CA ASP A 462 14.04 -18.01 -27.80
C ASP A 462 14.40 -17.22 -29.06
N GLU A 463 13.74 -17.47 -30.20
CA GLU A 463 13.90 -16.63 -31.40
C GLU A 463 13.19 -15.28 -31.27
N ILE A 464 11.99 -15.22 -30.65
CA ILE A 464 11.31 -13.94 -30.38
C ILE A 464 12.17 -13.04 -29.51
N LYS A 465 12.86 -13.60 -28.51
CA LYS A 465 13.77 -12.85 -27.63
C LYS A 465 14.97 -12.23 -28.34
N LYS A 466 15.31 -12.68 -29.55
CA LYS A 466 16.46 -12.19 -30.34
C LYS A 466 16.10 -11.02 -31.27
N GLU A 467 14.83 -10.65 -31.36
CA GLU A 467 14.38 -9.58 -32.26
C GLU A 467 14.94 -8.21 -31.85
N GLU A 468 15.40 -7.47 -32.87
CA GLU A 468 15.88 -6.10 -32.76
C GLU A 468 15.03 -5.19 -33.66
N LEU A 469 14.61 -4.04 -33.14
CA LEU A 469 13.80 -3.07 -33.87
C LEU A 469 14.38 -1.66 -33.76
N VAL A 470 14.09 -0.83 -34.75
CA VAL A 470 14.33 0.62 -34.68
C VAL A 470 13.24 1.24 -33.81
N ILE A 471 13.60 1.59 -32.57
CA ILE A 471 12.65 2.03 -31.53
C ILE A 471 12.65 3.54 -31.30
N ASP A 472 13.51 4.29 -31.98
CA ASP A 472 13.61 5.74 -31.90
C ASP A 472 14.13 6.36 -33.21
N ASP A 473 14.19 7.70 -33.25
CA ASP A 473 14.63 8.47 -34.42
C ASP A 473 16.15 8.33 -34.71
N SER A 474 16.88 7.50 -33.94
CA SER A 474 18.31 7.27 -34.18
C SER A 474 18.57 6.36 -35.37
N GLY A 475 17.56 5.62 -35.84
CA GLY A 475 17.68 4.70 -36.96
C GLY A 475 18.49 3.43 -36.65
N LEU A 476 18.86 3.21 -35.38
CA LEU A 476 19.61 2.04 -34.95
C LEU A 476 18.66 0.94 -34.47
N GLU A 477 18.86 -0.28 -34.98
CA GLU A 477 18.19 -1.48 -34.47
C GLU A 477 18.69 -1.80 -33.06
N LYS A 478 17.76 -2.05 -32.14
CA LYS A 478 18.05 -2.33 -30.73
C LYS A 478 17.24 -3.50 -30.23
N ARG A 479 17.81 -4.25 -29.28
CA ARG A 479 17.11 -5.36 -28.64
C ARG A 479 15.88 -4.86 -27.90
N VAL A 480 14.77 -5.57 -28.14
CA VAL A 480 13.46 -5.23 -27.57
C VAL A 480 13.19 -6.04 -26.29
N PHE A 481 13.80 -7.22 -26.17
CA PHE A 481 13.59 -8.13 -25.05
C PHE A 481 14.85 -8.33 -24.21
N SER A 482 14.67 -8.43 -22.89
CA SER A 482 15.70 -8.91 -21.97
C SER A 482 15.95 -10.42 -22.15
N ALA A 483 17.00 -10.96 -21.53
CA ALA A 483 17.24 -12.42 -21.50
C ALA A 483 16.04 -13.21 -20.91
N ASN A 484 15.26 -12.59 -20.02
CA ASN A 484 14.06 -13.17 -19.43
C ASN A 484 12.84 -13.09 -20.35
N GLY A 485 12.88 -12.28 -21.41
CA GLY A 485 11.75 -12.05 -22.34
C GLY A 485 10.90 -10.84 -21.99
N ASP A 486 11.37 -9.97 -21.09
CA ASP A 486 10.66 -8.75 -20.74
C ASP A 486 10.89 -7.69 -21.82
N GLY A 487 9.82 -7.11 -22.34
CA GLY A 487 9.90 -6.00 -23.27
C GLY A 487 10.43 -4.75 -22.56
N ASN A 488 11.64 -4.31 -22.91
CA ASN A 488 12.27 -3.15 -22.31
C ASN A 488 13.00 -2.33 -23.38
N VAL A 489 12.28 -1.42 -24.03
CA VAL A 489 12.85 -0.53 -25.06
C VAL A 489 13.64 0.65 -24.46
N GLY A 490 13.84 0.67 -23.15
CA GLY A 490 14.55 1.73 -22.46
C GLY A 490 13.67 2.95 -22.12
N TYR A 491 14.28 3.93 -21.47
CA TYR A 491 13.60 5.10 -20.91
C TYR A 491 14.19 6.40 -21.44
N ARG A 492 13.34 7.38 -21.73
CA ARG A 492 13.77 8.78 -21.92
C ARG A 492 13.67 9.50 -20.58
N ILE A 493 14.72 10.21 -20.21
CA ILE A 493 14.78 10.95 -18.95
C ILE A 493 14.49 12.40 -19.25
N TYR A 494 13.47 12.95 -18.60
CA TYR A 494 13.11 14.36 -18.72
C TYR A 494 13.33 15.08 -17.40
N GLN A 495 13.78 16.31 -17.48
CA GLN A 495 13.83 17.24 -16.36
C GLN A 495 12.87 18.39 -16.63
N VAL A 496 12.07 18.74 -15.62
CA VAL A 496 11.21 19.92 -15.70
C VAL A 496 12.06 21.17 -15.49
N GLN A 497 12.17 22.00 -16.52
CA GLN A 497 12.97 23.22 -16.52
C GLN A 497 12.08 24.44 -16.77
N LYS A 498 12.53 25.62 -16.36
CA LYS A 498 11.85 26.86 -16.73
C LYS A 498 12.01 27.06 -18.23
N MET A 499 10.92 27.41 -18.92
CA MET A 499 11.02 27.80 -20.33
C MET A 499 11.91 29.03 -20.45
N VAL A 500 12.86 28.98 -21.37
CA VAL A 500 13.78 30.10 -21.65
C VAL A 500 12.98 31.37 -22.00
N ASN A 501 11.85 31.20 -22.70
CA ASN A 501 11.04 32.30 -23.22
C ASN A 501 9.91 32.74 -22.26
N ASN A 502 9.65 31.98 -21.20
CA ASN A 502 8.67 32.36 -20.18
C ASN A 502 9.05 31.75 -18.81
N PRO A 503 9.78 32.49 -17.96
CA PRO A 503 10.29 31.98 -16.68
C PRO A 503 9.20 31.59 -15.66
N LEU A 504 7.93 31.96 -15.93
CA LEU A 504 6.76 31.59 -15.13
C LEU A 504 6.14 30.26 -15.57
N LYS A 505 6.54 29.73 -16.73
CA LYS A 505 6.11 28.43 -17.25
C LYS A 505 7.27 27.44 -17.26
N THR A 506 6.94 26.17 -17.13
CA THR A 506 7.89 25.07 -17.10
C THR A 506 7.62 24.07 -18.22
N GLU A 507 8.68 23.46 -18.73
CA GLU A 507 8.62 22.45 -19.80
C GLU A 507 9.42 21.20 -19.45
N TYR A 508 9.09 20.08 -20.08
CA TYR A 508 9.85 18.83 -19.96
C TYR A 508 10.97 18.83 -21.01
N VAL A 509 12.21 18.99 -20.56
CA VAL A 509 13.40 18.90 -21.42
C VAL A 509 13.99 17.50 -21.27
N GLN A 510 14.19 16.77 -22.37
CA GLN A 510 14.90 15.48 -22.31
C GLN A 510 16.35 15.74 -21.89
N VAL A 511 16.84 15.08 -20.86
CA VAL A 511 18.19 15.27 -20.31
C VAL A 511 19.01 13.98 -20.32
N GLY A 512 18.42 12.88 -20.77
CA GLY A 512 19.11 11.60 -20.87
C GLY A 512 18.23 10.50 -21.44
N ARG A 513 18.80 9.31 -21.53
CA ARG A 513 18.14 8.08 -21.98
C ARG A 513 18.74 6.85 -21.30
N SER A 514 18.09 5.71 -21.44
CA SER A 514 18.66 4.39 -21.19
C SER A 514 18.07 3.41 -22.17
N THR A 515 18.87 2.42 -22.56
CA THR A 515 18.47 1.30 -23.41
C THR A 515 19.07 0.02 -22.85
N LEU A 516 18.49 -1.15 -23.16
CA LEU A 516 18.98 -2.45 -22.68
C LEU A 516 20.47 -2.71 -22.98
N ASP A 517 20.98 -2.16 -24.09
CA ASP A 517 22.37 -2.36 -24.51
C ASP A 517 23.37 -1.43 -23.81
N GLU A 518 22.88 -0.35 -23.20
CA GLU A 518 23.69 0.54 -22.37
C GLU A 518 23.49 0.06 -20.93
N ASN A 519 24.48 -0.61 -20.31
CA ASN A 519 24.45 -1.00 -18.89
C ASN A 519 24.34 0.25 -17.98
N GLY A 520 23.15 0.87 -17.90
CA GLY A 520 22.88 2.13 -17.22
C GLY A 520 22.08 3.15 -18.04
N PHE A 521 22.18 4.41 -17.63
CA PHE A 521 21.51 5.56 -18.25
C PHE A 521 22.57 6.58 -18.70
N THR A 522 22.43 7.11 -19.91
CA THR A 522 23.25 8.20 -20.44
C THR A 522 22.57 9.55 -20.18
N PHE A 523 23.25 10.45 -19.46
CA PHE A 523 22.79 11.83 -19.25
C PHE A 523 23.56 12.81 -20.13
N GLU A 524 22.83 13.65 -20.84
CA GLU A 524 23.35 14.83 -21.52
C GLU A 524 23.57 15.92 -20.47
N LYS A 525 24.70 15.86 -19.75
CA LYS A 525 25.03 16.76 -18.61
C LYS A 525 24.80 18.25 -18.91
N HIS A 526 25.04 18.67 -20.15
CA HIS A 526 24.84 20.05 -20.62
C HIS A 526 23.37 20.49 -20.62
N ARG A 527 22.42 19.57 -20.52
CA ARG A 527 20.99 19.82 -20.47
C ARG A 527 20.42 19.77 -19.07
N LEU A 528 21.18 19.42 -18.04
CA LEU A 528 20.70 19.41 -16.66
C LEU A 528 20.67 20.83 -16.07
N SER A 529 19.56 21.22 -15.46
CA SER A 529 19.36 22.52 -14.80
C SER A 529 19.09 22.35 -13.30
N PHE A 530 19.83 23.06 -12.45
CA PHE A 530 19.71 23.03 -10.99
C PHE A 530 19.33 24.42 -10.44
N PRO A 531 18.05 24.82 -10.49
CA PRO A 531 17.62 26.21 -10.27
C PRO A 531 17.87 26.77 -8.87
N TYR A 532 18.27 25.94 -7.90
CA TYR A 532 18.58 26.35 -6.52
C TYR A 532 19.92 25.81 -6.01
N GLY A 533 20.78 25.33 -6.91
CA GLY A 533 21.89 24.45 -6.55
C GLY A 533 21.37 23.09 -6.06
N GLY A 534 21.95 21.98 -6.54
CA GLY A 534 21.67 20.68 -5.94
C GLY A 534 21.95 20.74 -4.43
N VAL A 535 21.19 20.01 -3.61
CA VAL A 535 21.62 19.67 -2.25
C VAL A 535 22.25 18.29 -2.35
N PRO A 536 23.55 18.17 -2.64
CA PRO A 536 24.19 16.87 -2.74
C PRO A 536 24.20 16.24 -1.35
N SER A 537 23.44 15.16 -1.13
CA SER A 537 23.68 14.25 0.01
C SER A 537 24.76 13.25 -0.41
N LYS A 538 25.92 13.80 -0.79
CA LYS A 538 27.08 13.04 -1.23
C LYS A 538 28.02 12.85 -0.07
N CYS A 539 28.51 11.62 0.08
CA CYS A 539 29.59 11.29 0.98
C CYS A 539 30.76 12.28 0.80
N PRO A 540 31.08 13.09 1.82
CA PRO A 540 32.16 14.07 1.70
C PRO A 540 33.54 13.45 1.94
N ASN A 541 33.61 12.27 2.58
CA ASN A 541 34.85 11.55 2.86
C ASN A 541 34.72 10.09 2.43
N THR A 542 35.27 9.76 1.27
CA THR A 542 35.22 8.40 0.69
C THR A 542 35.84 7.33 1.58
N ARG A 543 36.78 7.67 2.48
CA ARG A 543 37.36 6.75 3.45
C ARG A 543 36.39 6.44 4.59
N ALA A 544 35.70 7.44 5.11
CA ALA A 544 34.66 7.23 6.13
C ALA A 544 33.52 6.36 5.57
N CYS A 545 33.06 6.66 4.36
CA CYS A 545 31.99 5.90 3.72
C CYS A 545 32.40 4.47 3.31
N SER A 546 33.70 4.20 3.14
CA SER A 546 34.17 2.82 2.91
C SER A 546 33.84 1.90 4.09
N HIS A 547 33.74 2.44 5.32
CA HIS A 547 33.32 1.68 6.50
C HIS A 547 31.87 1.19 6.43
N CYS A 548 31.01 1.89 5.68
CA CYS A 548 29.62 1.47 5.47
C CYS A 548 29.55 0.17 4.65
N PHE A 549 30.50 -0.05 3.74
CA PHE A 549 30.53 -1.19 2.81
C PHE A 549 31.45 -2.33 3.26
N THR A 550 32.34 -2.10 4.22
CA THR A 550 33.20 -3.16 4.79
C THR A 550 32.52 -3.98 5.89
N SER A 551 31.28 -3.66 6.26
CA SER A 551 30.54 -4.34 7.34
C SER A 551 29.71 -5.57 6.88
N ASP A 552 29.87 -6.02 5.62
CA ASP A 552 29.17 -7.18 5.05
C ASP A 552 29.64 -8.56 5.58
N ASN A 553 30.43 -8.60 6.66
CA ASN A 553 30.67 -9.82 7.45
C ASN A 553 29.86 -9.88 8.75
N ILE A 554 28.74 -9.17 8.83
CA ILE A 554 27.67 -9.61 9.74
C ILE A 554 26.91 -10.68 8.98
N SER A 555 27.25 -11.93 9.31
CA SER A 555 26.51 -13.13 8.98
C SER A 555 25.03 -12.79 8.84
N THR A 556 24.44 -13.12 7.70
CA THR A 556 23.02 -13.46 7.69
C THR A 556 22.84 -14.42 8.86
N VAL A 557 22.21 -13.94 9.93
CA VAL A 557 21.65 -14.85 10.91
C VAL A 557 20.54 -15.54 10.13
N LYS A 558 20.88 -16.64 9.45
CA LYS A 558 19.97 -17.77 9.35
C LYS A 558 19.38 -17.91 10.75
N PRO A 559 18.06 -18.00 10.93
CA PRO A 559 17.50 -18.26 12.25
C PRO A 559 18.27 -19.44 12.81
N GLN A 560 19.15 -19.16 13.78
CA GLN A 560 19.81 -20.22 14.51
C GLN A 560 18.69 -20.90 15.25
N ASP A 561 18.67 -22.20 15.07
CA ASP A 561 17.88 -23.15 15.81
C ASP A 561 18.21 -22.97 17.30
N GLN A 562 17.56 -22.01 17.97
CA GLN A 562 17.54 -21.90 19.42
C GLN A 562 16.50 -22.90 19.95
N SER A 563 16.82 -24.18 19.75
CA SER A 563 16.42 -25.19 20.72
C SER A 563 17.44 -25.16 21.86
N LYS A 564 16.95 -24.87 23.07
CA LYS A 564 17.65 -24.80 24.38
C LYS A 564 18.23 -23.43 24.77
N GLU A 565 17.38 -22.63 25.41
CA GLU A 565 17.78 -21.99 26.67
C GLU A 565 16.90 -22.54 27.79
N ASP A 566 17.56 -22.94 28.88
CA ASP A 566 17.00 -23.47 30.10
C ASP A 566 15.99 -22.50 30.74
N CYS A 567 14.76 -22.98 30.90
CA CYS A 567 13.81 -22.39 31.83
C CYS A 567 14.22 -22.76 33.27
N THR A 568 14.89 -21.84 33.97
CA THR A 568 14.81 -21.80 35.44
C THR A 568 13.61 -20.95 35.88
N PRO A 569 12.80 -21.41 36.85
CA PRO A 569 11.46 -20.89 37.09
C PRO A 569 11.50 -19.65 37.97
N VAL A 570 11.01 -18.52 37.46
CA VAL A 570 10.67 -17.36 38.28
C VAL A 570 9.14 -17.20 38.31
N VAL A 571 8.58 -17.82 39.35
CA VAL A 571 7.37 -17.43 40.10
C VAL A 571 6.04 -17.39 39.33
N ALA A 572 5.38 -18.54 39.33
CA ALA A 572 3.95 -18.77 39.06
C ALA A 572 3.01 -18.17 40.16
N GLY A 573 3.26 -16.94 40.60
CA GLY A 573 2.54 -16.31 41.73
C GLY A 573 1.40 -15.37 41.32
N MET A 574 1.46 -14.72 40.16
CA MET A 574 0.48 -13.67 39.80
C MET A 574 -0.72 -14.19 39.01
N GLY A 575 -0.58 -15.26 38.23
CA GLY A 575 -1.68 -15.83 37.45
C GLY A 575 -2.80 -16.44 38.30
N ALA A 576 -2.43 -17.10 39.41
CA ALA A 576 -3.40 -17.69 40.33
C ALA A 576 -4.22 -16.64 41.10
N VAL A 577 -3.60 -15.51 41.46
CA VAL A 577 -4.29 -14.42 42.18
C VAL A 577 -5.30 -13.73 41.26
N ILE A 578 -4.95 -13.52 39.99
CA ILE A 578 -5.86 -12.92 39.00
C ILE A 578 -7.02 -13.88 38.69
N ALA A 579 -6.76 -15.19 38.55
CA ALA A 579 -7.81 -16.18 38.33
C ALA A 579 -8.78 -16.29 39.54
N ILE A 580 -8.27 -16.27 40.77
CA ILE A 580 -9.10 -16.33 41.99
C ILE A 580 -9.95 -15.07 42.15
N LEU A 581 -9.39 -13.89 41.88
CA LEU A 581 -10.14 -12.62 41.91
C LEU A 581 -11.21 -12.56 40.82
N SER A 582 -10.95 -13.13 39.65
CA SER A 582 -11.90 -13.22 38.55
C SER A 582 -13.08 -14.14 38.90
N ILE A 583 -12.80 -15.29 39.52
CA ILE A 583 -13.83 -16.24 39.97
C ILE A 583 -14.67 -15.63 41.10
N ALA A 584 -14.05 -14.92 42.05
CA ALA A 584 -14.76 -14.24 43.14
C ALA A 584 -15.72 -13.16 42.60
N LEU A 585 -15.28 -12.37 41.63
CA LEU A 585 -16.11 -11.34 40.98
C LEU A 585 -17.30 -11.95 40.24
N ILE A 586 -17.08 -13.05 39.50
CA ILE A 586 -18.14 -13.78 38.80
C ILE A 586 -19.13 -14.37 39.79
N THR A 587 -18.68 -14.97 40.90
CA THR A 587 -19.58 -15.49 41.93
C THR A 587 -20.39 -14.38 42.61
N PHE A 588 -19.81 -13.20 42.82
CA PHE A 588 -20.52 -12.06 43.41
C PHE A 588 -21.57 -11.51 42.45
N ILE A 589 -21.27 -11.41 41.15
CA ILE A 589 -22.22 -10.98 40.12
C ILE A 589 -23.36 -12.00 39.97
N VAL A 590 -23.05 -13.30 39.98
CA VAL A 590 -24.07 -14.36 39.91
C VAL A 590 -24.96 -14.36 41.16
N MET A 591 -24.41 -14.19 42.36
CA MET A 591 -25.22 -14.06 43.58
C MET A 591 -26.06 -12.79 43.59
N PHE A 592 -25.52 -11.67 43.10
CA PHE A 592 -26.25 -10.40 43.02
C PHE A 592 -27.43 -10.48 42.02
N ILE A 593 -27.22 -11.09 40.85
CA ILE A 593 -28.26 -11.34 39.85
C ILE A 593 -29.30 -12.36 40.36
N TRP A 594 -28.87 -13.39 41.09
CA TRP A 594 -29.78 -14.39 41.65
C TRP A 594 -30.64 -13.83 42.79
N ASN A 595 -30.06 -13.01 43.66
CA ASN A 595 -30.79 -12.34 44.74
C ASN A 595 -31.77 -11.27 44.19
N HIS A 596 -31.40 -10.61 43.09
CA HIS A 596 -32.29 -9.67 42.40
C HIS A 596 -33.41 -10.36 41.59
N ARG A 597 -33.21 -11.61 41.14
CA ARG A 597 -34.26 -12.44 40.52
C ARG A 597 -35.18 -13.13 41.53
N SER A 598 -34.70 -13.46 42.73
CA SER A 598 -35.55 -14.05 43.78
C SER A 598 -36.59 -13.08 44.36
N SER A 599 -36.44 -11.77 44.11
CA SER A 599 -37.38 -10.73 44.55
C SER A 599 -38.59 -10.54 43.63
N ASN A 600 -38.56 -11.04 42.39
CA ASN A 600 -39.65 -10.86 41.42
C ASN A 600 -40.15 -12.23 40.96
N GLY A 601 -41.21 -12.68 41.64
CA GLY A 601 -41.70 -14.05 41.55
C GLY A 601 -42.47 -14.42 40.28
N LYS A 602 -42.72 -15.74 40.25
CA LYS A 602 -43.66 -16.53 39.44
C LYS A 602 -43.27 -16.67 37.96
N TYR A 603 -42.96 -17.89 37.53
CA TYR A 603 -43.85 -18.72 36.70
C TYR A 603 -43.26 -20.14 36.55
N GLN A 604 -44.17 -21.10 36.40
CA GLN A 604 -43.97 -22.53 36.59
C GLN A 604 -43.09 -23.20 35.53
N LEU A 605 -42.22 -24.11 35.97
CA LEU A 605 -41.59 -25.13 35.12
C LEU A 605 -42.42 -26.41 35.21
N LYS A 606 -43.10 -26.74 34.11
CA LYS A 606 -43.62 -28.09 33.83
C LYS A 606 -42.44 -29.01 33.53
N GLU A 607 -42.46 -30.19 34.13
CA GLU A 607 -41.57 -31.31 33.87
C GLU A 607 -41.68 -31.87 32.43
N ILE A 608 -40.63 -32.64 32.08
CA ILE A 608 -40.60 -33.94 31.37
C ILE A 608 -39.69 -33.96 30.12
N CYS A 609 -38.55 -34.66 30.30
CA CYS A 609 -37.84 -35.68 29.50
C CYS A 609 -37.76 -35.54 27.97
N MET A 610 -36.70 -35.93 27.27
CA MET A 610 -35.65 -36.96 27.50
C MET A 610 -34.42 -36.60 26.67
#